data_AF-A0A507F268-F1
#
_entry.id   AF-A0A507F268-F1
#
_cell.length_a   1.000
_cell.length_b   1.000
_cell.length_c   1.000
_cell.angle_alpha   90.00
_cell.angle_beta   90.00
_cell.angle_gamma   90.00
#
_symmetry.space_group_name_H-M   'P 1'
#
loop_
_entity.id
_entity.type
_entity.pdbx_description
1 polymer ?
#
loop_
_entity_poly.entity_id
_entity_poly.type
_entity_poly.pdbx_seq_one_letter_code
_entity_poly.pdbx_strand_id
1 'polypeptide(L)'
;MSHSSSPKKSTPQPASSDEDEESFRHRPRNALEAQAARIDRLMTRVDKPIALPERREKTMKPPPDFVRNVQGSSAGAGSGEFHVYRALRRKEYARQKILDEKAKEEQEQQEFHEKLEAIKKIEAEKTAKKREKRQKRKKGQNNAEKQSKKPKTGDEKASVEEGTADGNAGEESKETTKAEETDSGNIPPHES
;
A
#
# COMPACT_ATOMS: atom_id res chain seq x y z
N MET A 1 -26.24 -60.91 32.37
CA MET A 1 -26.35 -59.95 31.26
C MET A 1 -25.50 -60.47 30.11
N SER A 2 -26.16 -61.06 29.11
CA SER A 2 -25.58 -61.72 27.94
C SER A 2 -25.02 -60.69 26.95
N HIS A 3 -23.79 -60.92 26.49
CA HIS A 3 -23.12 -60.09 25.48
C HIS A 3 -23.49 -60.61 24.09
N SER A 4 -24.47 -59.99 23.43
CA SER A 4 -24.86 -60.31 22.05
C SER A 4 -24.10 -59.45 21.05
N SER A 5 -23.01 -60.00 20.52
CA SER A 5 -22.33 -59.55 19.30
C SER A 5 -23.30 -59.60 18.12
N SER A 6 -23.43 -58.50 17.37
CA SER A 6 -24.19 -58.44 16.12
C SER A 6 -23.31 -58.01 14.95
N PRO A 7 -23.58 -58.52 13.73
CA PRO A 7 -22.58 -58.75 12.69
C PRO A 7 -22.23 -57.51 11.85
N LYS A 8 -20.99 -57.50 11.34
CA LYS A 8 -20.43 -56.48 10.46
C LYS A 8 -21.19 -56.44 9.13
N LYS A 9 -21.71 -55.26 8.78
CA LYS A 9 -22.33 -54.94 7.50
C LYS A 9 -21.26 -54.93 6.40
N SER A 10 -21.43 -55.76 5.37
CA SER A 10 -20.55 -55.86 4.19
C SER A 10 -20.59 -54.56 3.36
N THR A 11 -19.44 -53.96 3.12
CA THR A 11 -19.25 -52.86 2.17
C THR A 11 -19.29 -53.39 0.72
N PRO A 12 -20.02 -52.75 -0.21
CA PRO A 12 -19.93 -53.07 -1.62
C PRO A 12 -18.62 -52.53 -2.21
N GLN A 13 -17.95 -53.35 -3.00
CA GLN A 13 -16.78 -52.99 -3.81
C GLN A 13 -17.20 -52.02 -4.92
N PRO A 14 -16.45 -50.94 -5.22
CA PRO A 14 -16.64 -50.16 -6.44
C PRO A 14 -15.94 -50.86 -7.62
N ALA A 15 -16.72 -51.31 -8.59
CA ALA A 15 -16.23 -51.76 -9.89
C ALA A 15 -16.69 -50.76 -10.95
N SER A 16 -15.76 -49.95 -11.46
CA SER A 16 -15.70 -49.47 -12.86
C SER A 16 -14.67 -48.33 -13.00
N SER A 17 -13.56 -48.64 -13.68
CA SER A 17 -12.94 -47.81 -14.72
C SER A 17 -12.66 -46.33 -14.40
N ASP A 18 -11.55 -46.04 -13.74
CA ASP A 18 -10.90 -44.72 -13.74
C ASP A 18 -9.41 -44.90 -14.12
N GLU A 19 -9.14 -45.18 -15.39
CA GLU A 19 -7.79 -45.27 -15.99
C GLU A 19 -7.27 -43.88 -16.43
N ASP A 20 -7.62 -42.81 -15.70
CA ASP A 20 -7.17 -41.43 -15.99
C ASP A 20 -6.78 -40.64 -14.71
N GLU A 21 -6.45 -41.32 -13.60
CA GLU A 21 -6.07 -40.68 -12.32
C GLU A 21 -4.62 -40.96 -11.91
N GLU A 22 -3.70 -41.07 -12.87
CA GLU A 22 -2.28 -40.80 -12.62
C GLU A 22 -1.83 -39.53 -13.34
N SER A 23 -2.58 -38.43 -13.16
CA SER A 23 -1.94 -37.12 -13.22
C SER A 23 -0.97 -37.08 -12.04
N PHE A 24 0.28 -37.48 -12.28
CA PHE A 24 1.39 -37.20 -11.38
C PHE A 24 1.20 -35.76 -10.95
N ARG A 25 0.97 -35.53 -9.66
CA ARG A 25 0.95 -34.18 -9.08
C ARG A 25 2.36 -33.65 -9.25
N HIS A 26 2.67 -33.14 -10.44
CA HIS A 26 3.98 -32.68 -10.82
C HIS A 26 4.19 -31.43 -10.01
N ARG A 27 4.89 -31.61 -8.89
CA ARG A 27 5.17 -30.50 -7.98
C ARG A 27 6.15 -29.62 -8.74
N PRO A 28 5.77 -28.38 -9.07
CA PRO A 28 6.61 -27.52 -9.88
C PRO A 28 7.95 -27.32 -9.17
N ARG A 29 9.04 -27.52 -9.91
CA ARG A 29 10.41 -27.37 -9.38
C ARG A 29 10.83 -25.91 -9.36
N ASN A 30 10.34 -25.12 -10.31
CA ASN A 30 10.66 -23.70 -10.48
C ASN A 30 9.42 -22.78 -10.40
N ALA A 31 9.63 -21.49 -10.11
CA ALA A 31 8.54 -20.51 -10.06
C ALA A 31 7.79 -20.37 -11.39
N LEU A 32 8.52 -20.43 -12.52
CA LEU A 32 7.95 -20.40 -13.86
C LEU A 32 7.03 -21.60 -14.11
N GLU A 33 7.44 -22.79 -13.66
CA GLU A 33 6.66 -24.02 -13.81
C GLU A 33 5.39 -23.99 -12.95
N ALA A 34 5.47 -23.40 -11.74
CA ALA A 34 4.29 -23.20 -10.89
C ALA A 34 3.28 -22.21 -11.49
N GLN A 35 3.76 -21.20 -12.20
CA GLN A 35 2.92 -20.26 -12.93
C GLN A 35 2.31 -20.92 -14.17
N ALA A 36 3.10 -21.65 -14.96
CA ALA A 36 2.62 -22.41 -16.12
C ALA A 36 1.51 -23.37 -15.73
N ALA A 37 1.71 -24.21 -14.70
CA ALA A 37 0.68 -25.12 -14.21
C ALA A 37 -0.60 -24.39 -13.72
N ARG A 38 -0.47 -23.18 -13.17
CA ARG A 38 -1.63 -22.35 -12.78
C ARG A 38 -2.36 -21.80 -14.01
N ILE A 39 -1.64 -21.39 -15.05
CA ILE A 39 -2.19 -20.95 -16.33
C ILE A 39 -2.91 -22.11 -17.02
N ASP A 40 -2.27 -23.27 -17.14
CA ASP A 40 -2.86 -24.47 -17.74
C ASP A 40 -4.18 -24.82 -17.05
N ARG A 41 -4.20 -24.78 -15.71
CA ARG A 41 -5.42 -24.98 -14.93
C ARG A 41 -6.52 -23.96 -15.23
N LEU A 42 -6.17 -22.68 -15.41
CA LEU A 42 -7.14 -21.65 -15.80
C LEU A 42 -7.66 -21.86 -17.23
N MET A 43 -6.79 -22.31 -18.14
CA MET A 43 -7.13 -22.56 -19.55
C MET A 43 -8.01 -23.81 -19.75
N THR A 44 -8.01 -24.77 -18.82
CA THR A 44 -8.96 -25.91 -18.88
C THR A 44 -10.43 -25.48 -18.78
N ARG A 45 -10.72 -24.31 -18.19
CA ARG A 45 -12.09 -23.83 -17.94
C ARG A 45 -12.22 -22.34 -18.27
N VAL A 46 -12.06 -22.02 -19.55
CA VAL A 46 -12.12 -20.65 -20.07
C VAL A 46 -13.50 -20.00 -19.86
N ASP A 47 -14.58 -20.78 -19.94
CA ASP A 47 -15.96 -20.25 -19.82
C ASP A 47 -16.33 -19.80 -18.39
N LYS A 48 -15.56 -20.21 -17.37
CA LYS A 48 -15.86 -19.84 -15.99
C LYS A 48 -15.20 -18.51 -15.63
N PRO A 49 -15.97 -17.48 -15.24
CA PRO A 49 -15.38 -16.19 -14.87
C PRO A 49 -14.48 -16.36 -13.63
N ILE A 50 -13.31 -15.72 -13.68
CA ILE A 50 -12.32 -15.73 -12.60
C ILE A 50 -12.76 -14.73 -11.52
N ALA A 51 -13.03 -15.23 -10.31
CA ALA A 51 -13.29 -14.38 -9.15
C ALA A 51 -11.98 -13.93 -8.50
N LEU A 52 -11.57 -12.70 -8.74
CA LEU A 52 -10.45 -12.10 -8.02
C LEU A 52 -10.87 -11.78 -6.58
N PRO A 53 -10.01 -12.03 -5.58
CA PRO A 53 -10.33 -11.69 -4.20
C PRO A 53 -10.41 -10.17 -4.05
N GLU A 54 -11.56 -9.68 -3.59
CA GLU A 54 -11.71 -8.28 -3.21
C GLU A 54 -11.04 -8.03 -1.85
N ARG A 55 -10.31 -6.91 -1.73
CA ARG A 55 -9.70 -6.51 -0.46
C ARG A 55 -10.80 -6.07 0.50
N ARG A 56 -11.06 -6.87 1.52
CA ARG A 56 -12.03 -6.54 2.56
C ARG A 56 -11.38 -5.74 3.68
N GLU A 57 -11.99 -4.62 4.04
CA GLU A 57 -11.63 -3.91 5.27
C GLU A 57 -12.08 -4.70 6.50
N LYS A 58 -11.28 -4.66 7.57
CA LYS A 58 -11.64 -5.23 8.85
C LYS A 58 -12.69 -4.31 9.50
N THR A 59 -13.96 -4.70 9.42
CA THR A 59 -15.06 -3.98 10.07
C THR A 59 -15.78 -4.89 11.07
N MET A 60 -16.29 -4.31 12.15
CA MET A 60 -17.15 -5.06 13.06
C MET A 60 -18.60 -4.99 12.62
N LYS A 61 -19.32 -6.06 12.94
CA LYS A 61 -20.76 -6.10 12.78
C LYS A 61 -21.41 -5.00 13.63
N PRO A 62 -22.38 -4.26 13.07
CA PRO A 62 -23.10 -3.24 13.82
C PRO A 62 -23.77 -3.85 15.06
N PRO A 63 -24.01 -3.06 16.12
CA PRO A 63 -24.83 -3.51 17.23
C PRO A 63 -26.26 -3.80 16.75
N PRO A 64 -26.94 -4.81 17.32
CA PRO A 64 -28.35 -5.05 17.02
C PRO A 64 -29.22 -3.91 17.56
N ASP A 65 -30.25 -3.52 16.81
CA ASP A 65 -31.14 -2.41 17.20
C ASP A 65 -31.98 -2.72 18.45
N PHE A 66 -32.43 -3.97 18.57
CA PHE A 66 -33.28 -4.41 19.69
C PHE A 66 -32.72 -5.66 20.35
N VAL A 67 -32.46 -5.55 21.65
CA VAL A 67 -32.16 -6.69 22.52
C VAL A 67 -33.48 -7.16 23.13
N ARG A 68 -33.90 -8.39 22.77
CA ARG A 68 -35.20 -8.95 23.18
C ARG A 68 -35.19 -9.56 24.59
N ASN A 69 -34.01 -9.91 25.10
CA ASN A 69 -33.86 -10.71 26.31
C ASN A 69 -33.34 -9.87 27.49
N VAL A 70 -33.86 -8.65 27.63
CA VAL A 70 -33.46 -7.75 28.73
C VAL A 70 -34.27 -8.10 29.97
N GLN A 71 -33.59 -8.59 31.01
CA GLN A 71 -34.18 -8.81 32.32
C GLN A 71 -34.43 -7.45 33.01
N GLY A 72 -35.45 -7.35 33.86
CA GLY A 72 -35.80 -6.09 34.52
C GLY A 72 -34.65 -5.49 35.35
N SER A 73 -34.60 -4.16 35.45
CA SER A 73 -33.45 -3.44 36.04
C SER A 73 -33.14 -3.76 37.51
N SER A 74 -34.14 -4.23 38.26
CA SER A 74 -34.00 -4.64 39.66
C SER A 74 -33.77 -6.15 39.84
N ALA A 75 -33.76 -6.91 38.75
CA ALA A 75 -33.57 -8.35 38.82
C ALA A 75 -32.09 -8.69 39.06
N GLY A 76 -31.81 -9.71 39.89
CA GLY A 76 -30.45 -10.08 40.28
C GLY A 76 -29.59 -10.63 39.14
N ALA A 77 -28.29 -10.76 39.40
CA ALA A 77 -27.34 -11.30 38.43
C ALA A 77 -27.64 -12.78 38.12
N GLY A 78 -28.04 -13.06 36.87
CA GLY A 78 -28.25 -14.42 36.39
C GLY A 78 -26.93 -15.15 36.08
N SER A 79 -26.96 -16.48 36.00
CA SER A 79 -25.78 -17.30 35.70
C SER A 79 -25.16 -17.03 34.31
N GLY A 80 -25.94 -16.53 33.36
CA GLY A 80 -25.49 -16.19 32.02
C GLY A 80 -24.90 -14.78 31.87
N GLU A 81 -25.10 -13.89 32.85
CA GLU A 81 -24.76 -12.46 32.73
C GLU A 81 -23.25 -12.24 32.57
N PHE A 82 -22.44 -13.07 33.25
CA PHE A 82 -20.99 -13.04 33.10
C PHE A 82 -20.54 -13.29 31.64
N HIS A 83 -21.19 -14.22 30.94
CA HIS A 83 -20.85 -14.50 29.55
C HIS A 83 -21.32 -13.40 28.60
N VAL A 84 -22.45 -12.76 28.89
CA VAL A 84 -22.92 -11.58 28.16
C VAL A 84 -21.91 -10.45 28.28
N TYR A 85 -21.50 -10.09 29.50
CA TYR A 85 -20.46 -9.07 29.72
C TYR A 85 -19.14 -9.43 29.04
N ARG A 86 -18.66 -10.67 29.17
CA ARG A 86 -17.43 -11.13 28.53
C ARG A 86 -17.48 -10.97 27.00
N ALA A 87 -18.60 -11.31 26.37
CA ALA A 87 -18.77 -11.16 24.93
C ALA A 87 -18.83 -9.68 24.52
N LEU A 88 -19.59 -8.87 25.26
CA LEU A 88 -19.72 -7.42 25.03
C LEU A 88 -18.37 -6.71 25.16
N ARG A 89 -17.61 -6.99 26.22
CA ARG A 89 -16.29 -6.40 26.47
C ARG A 89 -15.31 -6.73 25.34
N ARG A 90 -15.28 -7.98 24.87
CA ARG A 90 -14.44 -8.36 23.72
C ARG A 90 -14.86 -7.64 22.45
N LYS A 91 -16.17 -7.51 22.20
CA LYS A 91 -16.70 -6.78 21.04
C LYS A 91 -16.28 -5.31 21.10
N GLU A 92 -16.39 -4.69 22.27
CA GLU A 92 -16.05 -3.28 22.48
C GLU A 92 -14.53 -3.02 22.40
N TYR A 93 -13.69 -3.91 22.94
CA TYR A 93 -12.23 -3.80 22.78
C TYR A 93 -11.78 -3.99 21.34
N ALA A 94 -12.38 -4.94 20.61
CA ALA A 94 -12.17 -5.03 19.18
C ALA A 94 -12.62 -3.74 18.46
N ARG A 95 -13.67 -3.08 18.98
CA ARG A 95 -14.21 -1.83 18.46
C ARG A 95 -13.25 -0.66 18.59
N GLN A 96 -12.79 -0.46 19.80
CA GLN A 96 -11.80 0.57 20.11
C GLN A 96 -10.51 0.32 19.33
N LYS A 97 -10.02 -0.92 19.31
CA LYS A 97 -8.79 -1.27 18.58
C LYS A 97 -8.86 -0.95 17.08
N ILE A 98 -9.94 -1.30 16.39
CA ILE A 98 -10.07 -1.01 14.95
C ILE A 98 -10.20 0.50 14.71
N LEU A 99 -10.88 1.23 15.60
CA LEU A 99 -11.00 2.68 15.49
C LEU A 99 -9.63 3.35 15.66
N ASP A 100 -8.88 2.94 16.68
CA ASP A 100 -7.54 3.46 16.97
C ASP A 100 -6.55 3.12 15.83
N GLU A 101 -6.59 1.90 15.30
CA GLU A 101 -5.79 1.48 14.15
C GLU A 101 -6.12 2.33 12.90
N LYS A 102 -7.41 2.52 12.60
CA LYS A 102 -7.84 3.37 11.47
C LYS A 102 -7.40 4.81 11.62
N ALA A 103 -7.54 5.39 12.82
CA ALA A 103 -7.11 6.75 13.08
C ALA A 103 -5.60 6.94 12.88
N LYS A 104 -4.79 5.97 13.33
CA LYS A 104 -3.33 5.98 13.11
C LYS A 104 -2.98 5.83 11.64
N GLU A 105 -3.59 4.87 10.94
CA GLU A 105 -3.36 4.67 9.50
C GLU A 105 -3.74 5.92 8.69
N GLU A 106 -4.82 6.61 9.05
CA GLU A 106 -5.25 7.84 8.38
C GLU A 106 -4.26 8.99 8.64
N GLN A 107 -3.81 9.18 9.88
CA GLN A 107 -2.80 10.19 10.21
C GLN A 107 -1.48 9.94 9.45
N GLU A 108 -0.97 8.71 9.48
CA GLU A 108 0.25 8.34 8.77
C GLU A 108 0.12 8.53 7.25
N GLN A 109 -1.04 8.21 6.68
CA GLN A 109 -1.32 8.44 5.26
C GLN A 109 -1.35 9.94 4.93
N GLN A 110 -2.04 10.75 5.74
CA GLN A 110 -2.10 12.20 5.55
C GLN A 110 -0.69 12.81 5.57
N GLU A 111 0.11 12.50 6.59
CA GLU A 111 1.49 12.96 6.68
C GLU A 111 2.34 12.52 5.49
N PHE A 112 2.17 11.27 5.04
CA PHE A 112 2.89 10.76 3.88
C PHE A 112 2.51 11.49 2.60
N HIS A 113 1.21 11.75 2.39
CA HIS A 113 0.71 12.50 1.26
C HIS A 113 1.23 13.95 1.27
N GLU A 114 1.20 14.62 2.42
CA GLU A 114 1.75 15.97 2.57
C GLU A 114 3.25 16.03 2.25
N LYS A 115 4.04 15.07 2.76
CA LYS A 115 5.48 14.96 2.47
C LYS A 115 5.73 14.75 0.98
N LEU A 116 4.97 13.86 0.34
CA LEU A 116 5.08 13.62 -1.11
C LEU A 116 4.72 14.87 -1.93
N GLU A 117 3.68 15.60 -1.54
CA GLU A 117 3.29 16.83 -2.23
C GLU A 117 4.32 17.94 -2.06
N ALA A 118 4.90 18.09 -0.88
CA ALA A 118 5.98 19.03 -0.63
C ALA A 118 7.20 18.74 -1.51
N ILE A 119 7.63 17.47 -1.59
CA ILE A 119 8.74 17.05 -2.46
C ILE A 119 8.41 17.35 -3.93
N LYS A 120 7.21 16.97 -4.39
CA LYS A 120 6.76 17.24 -5.78
C LYS A 120 6.77 18.75 -6.11
N LYS A 121 6.35 19.60 -5.18
CA LYS A 121 6.37 21.07 -5.35
C LYS A 121 7.80 21.58 -5.48
N ILE A 122 8.71 21.18 -4.58
CA ILE A 122 10.12 21.58 -4.61
C ILE A 122 10.80 21.13 -5.91
N GLU A 123 10.56 19.89 -6.35
CA GLU A 123 11.10 19.35 -7.60
C GLU A 123 10.53 20.08 -8.82
N ALA A 124 9.23 20.39 -8.83
CA ALA A 124 8.59 21.14 -9.89
C ALA A 124 9.14 22.56 -10.00
N GLU A 125 9.36 23.26 -8.87
CA GLU A 125 9.98 24.59 -8.84
C GLU A 125 11.42 24.57 -9.35
N LYS A 126 12.23 23.62 -8.89
CA LYS A 126 13.62 23.43 -9.38
C LYS A 126 13.63 23.17 -10.88
N THR A 127 12.71 22.33 -11.36
CA THR A 127 12.58 21.98 -12.78
C THR A 127 12.09 23.16 -13.62
N ALA A 128 11.13 23.94 -13.11
CA ALA A 128 10.59 25.13 -13.76
C ALA A 128 11.65 26.21 -13.92
N LYS A 129 12.43 26.51 -12.85
CA LYS A 129 13.54 27.46 -12.89
C LYS A 129 14.59 27.06 -13.95
N LYS A 130 14.96 25.77 -14.00
CA LYS A 130 15.90 25.25 -15.01
C LYS A 130 15.32 25.30 -16.44
N ARG A 131 14.04 24.96 -16.59
CA ARG A 131 13.32 25.01 -17.87
C ARG A 131 13.23 26.44 -18.40
N GLU A 132 12.93 27.42 -17.54
CA GLU A 132 12.86 28.83 -17.90
C GLU A 132 14.23 29.35 -18.37
N LYS A 133 15.32 29.03 -17.65
CA LYS A 133 16.70 29.37 -18.07
C LYS A 133 17.02 28.81 -19.46
N ARG A 134 16.66 27.54 -19.74
CA ARG A 134 16.86 26.92 -21.06
C ARG A 134 16.01 27.57 -22.15
N GLN A 135 14.76 27.93 -21.86
CA GLN A 135 13.89 28.61 -22.82
C GLN A 135 14.40 30.01 -23.15
N LYS A 136 14.90 30.78 -22.16
CA LYS A 136 15.54 32.09 -22.39
C LYS A 136 16.77 31.96 -23.30
N ARG A 137 17.66 30.99 -23.02
CA ARG A 137 18.81 30.68 -23.89
C ARG A 137 18.41 30.29 -25.32
N LYS A 138 17.40 29.42 -25.48
CA LYS A 138 16.88 29.02 -26.80
C LYS A 138 16.28 30.19 -27.57
N LYS A 139 15.51 31.06 -26.91
CA LYS A 139 14.96 32.29 -27.52
C LYS A 139 16.08 33.25 -27.94
N GLY A 140 17.11 33.43 -27.12
CA GLY A 140 18.29 34.23 -27.45
C GLY A 140 19.04 33.71 -28.67
N GLN A 141 19.34 32.41 -28.73
CA GLN A 141 19.99 31.77 -29.88
C GLN A 141 19.17 31.91 -31.17
N ASN A 142 17.86 31.63 -31.10
CA ASN A 142 16.97 31.79 -32.26
C ASN A 142 16.90 33.25 -32.76
N ASN A 143 16.95 34.23 -31.86
CA ASN A 143 16.95 35.64 -32.22
C ASN A 143 18.28 36.07 -32.86
N ALA A 144 19.42 35.61 -32.30
CA ALA A 144 20.74 35.86 -32.89
C ALA A 144 20.86 35.25 -34.29
N GLU A 145 20.38 34.03 -34.50
CA GLU A 145 20.38 33.37 -35.80
C GLU A 145 19.45 34.08 -36.82
N LYS A 146 18.32 34.64 -36.37
CA LYS A 146 17.45 35.46 -37.23
C LYS A 146 18.10 36.79 -37.61
N GLN A 147 18.87 37.41 -36.72
CA GLN A 147 19.58 38.65 -37.04
C GLN A 147 20.79 38.41 -37.96
N SER A 148 21.49 37.28 -37.83
CA SER A 148 22.58 36.93 -38.75
C SER A 148 22.10 36.51 -40.14
N LYS A 149 20.85 36.02 -40.27
CA LYS A 149 20.21 35.67 -41.55
C LYS A 149 19.46 36.84 -42.22
N LYS A 150 19.38 38.02 -41.61
CA LYS A 150 18.89 39.23 -42.30
C LYS A 150 19.99 39.74 -43.25
N PRO A 151 19.69 40.01 -44.53
CA PRO A 151 20.68 40.56 -45.46
C PRO A 151 21.15 41.93 -44.94
N LYS A 152 22.47 42.06 -44.69
CA LYS A 152 23.10 43.33 -44.35
C LYS A 152 23.04 44.25 -45.58
N THR A 153 22.15 45.23 -45.56
CA THR A 153 22.28 46.45 -46.37
C THR A 153 22.72 47.59 -45.45
N GLY A 154 23.97 48.04 -45.61
CA GLY A 154 24.38 49.44 -45.40
C GLY A 154 24.89 49.86 -44.02
N ASP A 155 26.20 50.13 -43.99
CA ASP A 155 26.91 51.21 -43.29
C ASP A 155 27.42 51.06 -41.84
N GLU A 156 28.67 51.52 -41.68
CA GLU A 156 29.61 51.29 -40.58
C GLU A 156 29.53 52.38 -39.51
N LYS A 157 29.59 51.99 -38.22
CA LYS A 157 30.39 52.72 -37.22
C LYS A 157 30.60 51.92 -35.94
N ALA A 158 31.84 51.95 -35.48
CA ALA A 158 32.37 51.26 -34.32
C ALA A 158 31.86 51.81 -32.98
N SER A 159 31.65 50.92 -32.01
CA SER A 159 31.86 51.18 -30.59
C SER A 159 32.19 49.86 -29.87
N VAL A 160 33.43 49.80 -29.39
CA VAL A 160 33.94 48.81 -28.46
C VAL A 160 33.26 49.04 -27.11
N GLU A 161 32.59 48.02 -26.56
CA GLU A 161 32.41 47.89 -25.11
C GLU A 161 32.65 46.45 -24.67
N GLU A 162 33.67 46.33 -23.83
CA GLU A 162 34.03 45.21 -22.97
C GLU A 162 32.83 44.83 -22.07
N GLY A 163 32.42 43.56 -22.14
CA GLY A 163 31.41 42.98 -21.26
C GLY A 163 31.98 41.74 -20.58
N THR A 164 32.62 41.99 -19.44
CA THR A 164 33.19 41.04 -18.48
C THR A 164 32.44 39.72 -18.36
N ALA A 165 33.23 38.64 -18.34
CA ALA A 165 32.82 37.31 -17.94
C ALA A 165 32.34 37.29 -16.48
N ASP A 166 31.20 36.66 -16.22
CA ASP A 166 30.97 36.05 -14.91
C ASP A 166 30.31 34.68 -15.08
N GLY A 167 31.15 33.66 -14.93
CA GLY A 167 30.73 32.28 -14.74
C GLY A 167 30.43 32.06 -13.27
N ASN A 168 29.16 32.11 -12.88
CA ASN A 168 28.77 31.66 -11.55
C ASN A 168 28.54 30.14 -11.56
N ALA A 169 29.60 29.42 -11.19
CA ALA A 169 29.62 28.02 -10.85
C ALA A 169 29.20 27.83 -9.39
N GLY A 170 28.28 26.89 -9.16
CA GLY A 170 28.23 26.08 -7.94
C GLY A 170 28.02 26.80 -6.61
N GLU A 171 26.78 27.12 -6.28
CA GLU A 171 26.36 27.23 -4.87
C GLU A 171 25.97 25.81 -4.38
N GLU A 172 26.97 25.04 -3.94
CA GLU A 172 26.77 23.91 -3.04
C GLU A 172 26.53 24.46 -1.64
N SER A 173 25.26 24.53 -1.23
CA SER A 173 24.90 24.71 0.17
C SER A 173 25.24 23.42 0.94
N LYS A 174 26.42 23.41 1.57
CA LYS A 174 26.74 22.51 2.70
C LYS A 174 25.82 22.87 3.87
N GLU A 175 24.69 22.18 3.98
CA GLU A 175 23.89 22.20 5.20
C GLU A 175 24.50 21.18 6.18
N THR A 176 25.10 21.73 7.23
CA THR A 176 25.66 21.00 8.37
C THR A 176 24.54 20.27 9.12
N THR A 177 24.52 18.94 9.05
CA THR A 177 23.71 18.12 9.96
C THR A 177 24.36 18.16 11.35
N LYS A 178 23.86 19.05 12.21
CA LYS A 178 24.06 18.99 13.66
C LYS A 178 23.30 17.77 14.17
N ALA A 179 24.02 16.73 14.56
CA ALA A 179 23.47 15.61 15.32
C ALA A 179 22.99 16.15 16.67
N GLU A 180 21.68 16.26 16.86
CA GLU A 180 21.08 16.24 18.19
C GLU A 180 20.94 14.78 18.61
N GLU A 181 21.87 14.37 19.45
CA GLU A 181 21.84 13.17 20.26
C GLU A 181 20.87 13.43 21.43
N THR A 182 19.59 13.08 21.25
CA THR A 182 18.65 13.02 22.38
C THR A 182 18.76 11.65 23.04
N ASP A 183 19.59 11.61 24.09
CA ASP A 183 19.38 10.92 25.37
C ASP A 183 18.26 9.86 25.39
N SER A 184 18.59 8.63 25.00
CA SER A 184 17.75 7.46 25.27
C SER A 184 17.89 7.07 26.74
N GLY A 185 17.21 7.82 27.60
CA GLY A 185 17.04 7.52 29.01
C GLY A 185 16.25 6.22 29.22
N ASN A 186 16.97 5.18 29.63
CA ASN A 186 16.62 4.23 30.69
C ASN A 186 15.14 3.80 30.81
N ILE A 187 14.78 2.68 30.19
CA ILE A 187 13.50 1.97 30.40
C ILE A 187 13.65 1.06 31.64
N PRO A 188 12.86 1.23 32.72
CA PRO A 188 12.94 0.34 33.89
C PRO A 188 12.38 -1.06 33.56
N PRO A 189 12.95 -2.14 34.14
CA PRO A 189 12.44 -3.49 33.91
C PRO A 189 11.09 -3.69 34.60
N HIS A 190 10.17 -4.32 33.88
CA HIS A 190 8.86 -4.76 34.36
C HIS A 190 9.05 -5.92 35.34
N GLU A 191 8.69 -5.73 36.61
CA GLU A 191 8.66 -6.80 37.63
C GLU A 191 7.63 -7.88 37.25
N SER A 192 7.94 -9.12 37.62
CA SER A 192 7.09 -10.31 37.48
C SER A 192 6.35 -10.58 38.78
#